data_AF-A0A2E1TAG0-F1
#
_entry.id   AF-A0A2E1TAG0-F1
#
_cell.length_a   1.000
_cell.length_b   1.000
_cell.length_c   1.000
_cell.angle_alpha   90.00
_cell.angle_beta   90.00
_cell.angle_gamma   90.00
#
_symmetry.space_group_name_H-M   'P 1'
#
loop_
_entity.id
_entity.type
_entity.pdbx_description
1 polymer ?
#
loop_
_entity_poly.entity_id
_entity_poly.type
_entity_poly.pdbx_seq_one_letter_code
_entity_poly.pdbx_strand_id
1 'polypeptide(L)' 'MEKKKYKRKKSMNKTLKVLQEIKQKVPKITFKAPNLVVTLKHKSQLSTWQKLYPEGTYTINY' A
#
# COMPACT_ATOMS: atom_id res chain seq x y z
N MET A 1 -16.41 -7.05 43.03
CA MET A 1 -16.09 -7.40 41.63
C MET A 1 -14.97 -6.50 41.14
N GLU A 2 -13.75 -7.02 41.04
CA GLU A 2 -12.64 -6.30 40.41
C GLU A 2 -12.98 -6.03 38.94
N LYS A 3 -13.18 -4.77 38.57
CA LYS A 3 -13.36 -4.37 37.18
C LYS A 3 -12.04 -4.65 36.46
N LYS A 4 -11.92 -5.78 35.77
CA LYS A 4 -10.80 -6.08 34.85
C LYS A 4 -10.59 -4.88 33.94
N LYS A 5 -9.56 -4.08 34.24
CA LYS A 5 -9.23 -2.84 33.56
C LYS A 5 -8.97 -3.18 32.08
N TYR A 6 -9.81 -2.69 31.17
CA TYR A 6 -9.80 -2.97 29.73
C TYR A 6 -8.47 -2.60 29.03
N LYS A 7 -7.37 -3.31 29.30
CA LYS A 7 -6.07 -3.10 28.62
C LYS A 7 -6.13 -3.49 27.14
N ARG A 8 -7.14 -4.27 26.72
CA ARG A 8 -7.32 -4.82 25.36
C ARG A 8 -7.62 -3.76 24.29
N LYS A 9 -8.31 -2.66 24.64
CA LYS A 9 -8.64 -1.60 23.66
C LYS A 9 -7.39 -0.83 23.19
N LYS A 10 -6.42 -0.60 24.09
CA LYS A 10 -5.19 0.14 23.77
C LYS A 10 -4.24 -0.66 22.87
N SER A 11 -4.17 -1.99 23.04
CA SER A 11 -3.37 -2.85 22.15
C SER A 11 -4.00 -2.95 20.76
N MET A 12 -5.32 -3.10 20.66
CA MET A 12 -6.04 -3.14 19.38
C MET A 12 -5.80 -1.87 18.54
N ASN A 13 -5.89 -0.69 19.17
CA ASN A 13 -5.65 0.58 18.47
C ASN A 13 -4.20 0.71 17.96
N LYS A 14 -3.21 0.20 18.70
CA LYS A 14 -1.82 0.17 18.24
C LYS A 14 -1.66 -0.73 17.03
N THR A 15 -2.24 -1.94 17.06
CA THR A 15 -2.19 -2.88 15.94
C THR A 15 -2.86 -2.30 14.69
N LEU A 16 -4.03 -1.66 14.83
CA LEU A 16 -4.73 -1.03 13.71
C LEU A 16 -3.90 0.11 13.09
N LYS A 17 -3.24 0.93 13.91
CA LYS A 17 -2.33 1.98 13.41
C LYS A 17 -1.17 1.39 12.61
N VAL A 18 -0.51 0.36 13.14
CA VAL A 18 0.59 -0.33 12.45
C VAL A 18 0.13 -0.92 11.11
N LEU A 19 -1.04 -1.56 11.07
CA LEU A 19 -1.61 -2.09 9.83
C LEU A 19 -1.92 -0.99 8.82
N GLN A 20 -2.43 0.15 9.26
CA GLN A 20 -2.70 1.30 8.40
C GLN A 20 -1.41 1.91 7.84
N GLU A 21 -0.38 2.04 8.67
CA GLU A 21 0.95 2.51 8.25
C GLU A 21 1.58 1.55 7.22
N ILE A 22 1.46 0.24 7.43
CA ILE A 22 1.92 -0.77 6.46
C ILE A 22 1.18 -0.59 5.14
N LYS A 23 -0.17 -0.52 5.15
CA LYS A 23 -0.98 -0.30 3.95
C LYS A 23 -0.66 1.00 3.21
N GLN A 24 -0.19 2.03 3.91
CA GLN A 24 0.27 3.28 3.30
C GLN A 24 1.68 3.18 2.70
N LYS A 25 2.53 2.28 3.21
CA LYS A 25 3.90 2.08 2.75
C LYS A 25 3.99 1.11 1.56
N VAL A 26 3.13 0.10 1.52
CA VAL A 26 3.13 -0.92 0.46
C VAL A 26 2.84 -0.29 -0.92
N PRO A 27 3.55 -0.69 -1.98
CA PRO A 27 3.28 -0.21 -3.34
C PRO A 27 1.85 -0.56 -3.75
N LYS A 28 1.12 0.43 -4.24
CA LYS A 28 -0.28 0.27 -4.64
C LYS A 28 -0.44 -0.09 -6.12
N ILE A 29 0.62 -0.01 -6.90
CA ILE A 29 0.55 -0.12 -8.35
C ILE A 29 1.70 -0.99 -8.82
N THR A 30 1.42 -2.01 -9.60
CA THR A 30 2.45 -2.79 -10.32
C THR A 30 2.34 -2.44 -11.79
N PHE A 31 3.41 -1.89 -12.36
CA PHE A 31 3.54 -1.59 -13.78
C PHE A 31 4.40 -2.66 -14.45
N LYS A 32 3.96 -3.17 -15.60
CA LYS A 32 4.64 -4.20 -16.39
C LYS A 32 4.80 -3.72 -17.82
N ALA A 33 6.03 -3.76 -18.31
CA ALA A 33 6.42 -3.55 -19.70
C ALA A 33 7.19 -4.80 -20.18
N PRO A 34 7.43 -4.96 -21.49
CA PRO A 34 8.00 -6.20 -22.04
C PRO A 34 9.27 -6.72 -21.34
N ASN A 35 10.15 -5.81 -20.90
CA ASN A 35 11.42 -6.16 -20.25
C ASN A 35 11.53 -5.62 -18.82
N LEU A 36 10.43 -5.14 -18.22
CA LEU A 36 10.50 -4.42 -16.96
C LEU A 36 9.24 -4.59 -16.11
N VAL A 37 9.45 -4.78 -14.80
CA VAL A 37 8.38 -4.75 -13.80
C VAL A 37 8.76 -3.74 -12.73
N VAL A 38 7.89 -2.77 -12.46
CA VAL A 38 8.14 -1.70 -11.48
C VAL A 38 6.95 -1.60 -10.54
N THR A 39 7.22 -1.54 -9.24
CA THR A 39 6.20 -1.27 -8.23
C THR A 39 6.19 0.20 -7.86
N LEU A 40 5.05 0.86 -8.02
CA LEU A 40 4.87 2.28 -7.80
C LEU A 40 3.98 2.53 -6.58
N LYS A 41 4.30 3.61 -5.85
CA LYS A 41 3.55 4.01 -4.66
C LYS A 41 2.49 5.06 -4.97
N HIS A 42 2.74 5.92 -5.97
CA HIS A 42 1.89 7.04 -6.32
C HIS A 42 1.42 6.99 -7.78
N LYS A 43 0.19 7.44 -8.03
CA LYS A 43 -0.36 7.55 -9.40
C LYS A 43 0.40 8.56 -10.27
N SER A 44 1.04 9.56 -9.68
CA SER A 44 1.90 10.50 -10.41
C SER A 44 3.12 9.82 -11.03
N GLN A 45 3.65 8.77 -10.41
CA GLN A 45 4.74 7.99 -11.00
C GLN A 45 4.22 7.17 -12.18
N LEU A 46 3.00 6.63 -12.08
CA LEU A 46 2.40 5.83 -13.15
C LEU A 46 2.28 6.61 -14.45
N SER A 47 1.87 7.87 -14.41
CA SER A 47 1.75 8.68 -15.63
C SER A 47 3.11 8.90 -16.33
N THR A 48 4.20 9.02 -15.58
CA THR A 48 5.55 9.06 -16.15
C THR A 48 5.91 7.74 -16.82
N TRP A 49 5.63 6.61 -16.17
CA TRP A 49 5.91 5.28 -16.73
C TRP A 49 5.08 4.97 -17.98
N GLN A 50 3.82 5.37 -18.01
CA GLN A 50 2.96 5.25 -19.19
C GLN A 50 3.45 6.08 -20.38
N LYS A 51 4.05 7.26 -20.13
CA LYS A 51 4.66 8.07 -21.20
C LYS A 51 5.95 7.43 -21.74
N LEU A 52 6.75 6.83 -20.87
CA LEU A 52 8.01 6.19 -21.26
C LEU A 52 7.80 4.84 -21.94
N TYR A 53 6.78 4.08 -21.52
CA TYR A 53 6.45 2.75 -22.03
C TYR A 53 4.96 2.71 -22.37
N PRO A 54 4.58 3.15 -23.59
CA PRO A 54 3.17 3.24 -23.99
C PRO A 54 2.46 1.88 -24.04
N GLU A 55 3.20 0.81 -24.35
CA GLU A 55 2.71 -0.58 -24.34
C GLU A 55 2.62 -1.20 -22.94
N GLY A 56 3.02 -0.44 -21.90
CA GLY A 56 3.06 -0.94 -20.54
C GLY A 56 1.67 -1.05 -19.91
N THR A 57 1.43 -2.16 -19.23
CA THR A 57 0.18 -2.41 -18.50
C THR A 57 0.39 -2.17 -17.00
N TYR A 58 -0.69 -1.87 -16.27
CA TYR A 58 -0.60 -1.71 -14.82
C TYR A 58 -1.77 -2.32 -14.09
N THR A 59 -1.52 -2.68 -12.84
CA THR A 59 -2.52 -3.21 -11.91
C THR A 59 -2.47 -2.40 -10.64
N ILE A 60 -3.62 -1.95 -10.13
CA ILE A 60 -3.73 -1.25 -8.86
C ILE A 60 -4.19 -2.26 -7.81
N ASN A 61 -3.37 -2.45 -6.78
CA ASN A 61 -3.67 -3.28 -5.61
C ASN A 61 -4.29 -2.38 -4.54
N TYR A 62 -5.53 -2.69 -4.15
CA TYR A 62 -6.33 -1.94 -3.16
C TYR A 62 -6.11 -2.43 -1.73
#